data_AF-F2UY88-F1
#
_entry.id   AF-F2UY88-F1
#
_cell.length_a   1.000
_cell.length_b   1.000
_cell.length_c   1.000
_cell.angle_alpha   90.00
_cell.angle_beta   90.00
_cell.angle_gamma   90.00
#
_symmetry.space_group_name_H-M   'P 1'
#
loop_
_entity.id
_entity.type
_entity.pdbx_description
1 polymer ?
#
loop_
_entity_poly.entity_id
_entity_poly.type
_entity_poly.pdbx_seq_one_letter_code
_entity_poly.pdbx_strand_id
1 'polypeptide(L)'
;MAEQVKAEAGVLDTAATTVDDHRANQNTIAMRVKSAADECQASWVGQGAAAVAQVIVQFMEEHRRIDQALLKLSDGLRSTGTALTSADSEVATGARRLGSEAASNYRNLP
;
A
#
# COMPACT_ATOMS: atom_id res chain seq x y z
N MET A 1 21.44 -13.22 5.59
CA MET A 1 20.94 -12.34 4.52
C MET A 1 19.53 -12.75 4.09
N ALA A 2 19.30 -13.96 3.57
CA ALA A 2 17.94 -14.40 3.18
C ALA A 2 16.86 -14.26 4.28
N GLU A 3 17.17 -14.64 5.53
CA GLU A 3 16.21 -14.50 6.64
C GLU A 3 15.90 -13.03 6.98
N GLN A 4 16.88 -12.14 6.79
CA GLN A 4 16.74 -10.71 7.03
C GLN A 4 15.88 -10.05 5.94
N VAL A 5 16.11 -10.40 4.66
CA VAL A 5 15.29 -9.94 3.53
C VAL A 5 13.84 -10.40 3.67
N LYS A 6 13.63 -11.65 4.08
CA LYS A 6 12.28 -12.17 4.33
C LYS A 6 11.58 -11.42 5.48
N ALA A 7 12.31 -11.08 6.54
CA ALA A 7 11.78 -10.27 7.63
C ALA A 7 11.42 -8.84 7.16
N GLU A 8 12.30 -8.19 6.39
CA GLU A 8 12.06 -6.86 5.82
C GLU A 8 10.88 -6.83 4.86
N ALA A 9 10.74 -7.83 3.99
CA ALA A 9 9.57 -8.00 3.12
C ALA A 9 8.28 -8.22 3.92
N GLY A 10 8.33 -8.98 5.01
CA GLY A 10 7.19 -9.18 5.91
C GLY A 10 6.77 -7.90 6.66
N VAL A 11 7.73 -7.05 7.04
CA VAL A 11 7.44 -5.72 7.61
C VAL A 11 6.74 -4.84 6.58
N LEU A 12 7.17 -4.86 5.32
CA LEU A 12 6.54 -4.09 4.24
C LEU A 12 5.10 -4.54 3.96
N ASP A 13 4.83 -5.85 3.98
CA ASP A 13 3.48 -6.38 3.80
C ASP A 13 2.55 -6.04 4.98
N THR A 14 3.09 -6.09 6.20
CA THR A 14 2.36 -5.65 7.42
C THR A 14 2.03 -4.15 7.34
N ALA A 15 2.97 -3.33 6.88
CA ALA A 15 2.76 -1.90 6.67
C ALA A 15 1.69 -1.65 5.59
N ALA A 16 1.71 -2.39 4.48
CA ALA A 16 0.70 -2.29 3.42
C ALA A 16 -0.70 -2.63 3.95
N THR A 17 -0.82 -3.72 4.73
CA THR A 17 -2.08 -4.11 5.37
C THR A 17 -2.60 -3.02 6.32
N THR A 18 -1.70 -2.42 7.12
CA THR A 18 -2.07 -1.30 8.01
C THR A 18 -2.60 -0.10 7.22
N VAL A 19 -2.00 0.20 6.06
CA VAL A 19 -2.46 1.28 5.17
C VAL A 19 -3.83 0.95 4.57
N ASP A 20 -4.06 -0.29 4.14
CA ASP A 20 -5.36 -0.74 3.62
C ASP A 20 -6.46 -0.66 4.68
N ASP A 21 -6.18 -1.07 5.91
CA ASP A 21 -7.13 -0.96 7.03
C ASP A 21 -7.46 0.50 7.34
N HIS A 22 -6.45 1.37 7.37
CA HIS A 22 -6.66 2.80 7.56
C HIS A 22 -7.52 3.39 6.43
N ARG A 23 -7.26 3.00 5.18
CA ARG A 23 -8.04 3.43 4.02
C ARG A 23 -9.50 2.98 4.11
N ALA A 24 -9.77 1.74 4.51
CA ALA A 24 -11.13 1.24 4.71
C ALA A 24 -11.88 2.02 5.82
N ASN A 25 -11.18 2.37 6.89
CA ASN A 25 -11.71 3.20 7.97
C ASN A 25 -12.04 4.63 7.49
N GLN A 26 -11.13 5.27 6.75
CA GLN A 26 -11.37 6.59 6.14
C GLN A 26 -12.61 6.56 5.23
N ASN A 27 -12.75 5.52 4.41
CA ASN A 27 -13.91 5.37 3.53
C ASN A 27 -15.23 5.24 4.31
N THR A 28 -15.20 4.50 5.43
CA THR A 28 -16.35 4.40 6.33
C THR A 28 -16.72 5.75 6.94
N ILE A 29 -15.74 6.53 7.39
CA ILE A 29 -15.95 7.87 7.95
C ILE A 29 -16.54 8.81 6.90
N ALA A 30 -15.98 8.84 5.70
CA ALA A 30 -16.46 9.70 4.63
C ALA A 30 -17.92 9.40 4.24
N MET A 31 -18.28 8.12 4.15
CA MET A 31 -19.67 7.72 3.90
C MET A 31 -20.62 8.12 5.02
N ARG A 32 -20.19 8.05 6.30
CA ARG A 32 -20.99 8.53 7.43
C ARG A 32 -21.19 10.04 7.39
N VAL A 33 -20.14 10.81 7.08
CA VAL A 33 -20.24 12.27 6.91
C VAL A 33 -21.21 12.62 5.79
N LYS A 34 -21.11 11.93 4.64
CA LYS A 34 -22.04 12.12 3.53
C LYS A 34 -23.48 11.80 3.95
N SER A 35 -23.72 10.67 4.60
CA SER A 35 -25.06 10.28 5.06
C SER A 35 -25.67 11.33 6.01
N ALA A 36 -24.91 11.77 7.01
CA ALA A 36 -25.36 12.80 7.94
C ALA A 36 -25.67 14.12 7.22
N ALA A 37 -24.86 14.49 6.22
CA ALA A 37 -25.14 15.67 5.41
C ALA A 37 -26.38 15.53 4.54
N ASP A 38 -26.59 14.38 3.90
CA ASP A 38 -27.79 14.09 3.09
C ASP A 38 -29.06 14.17 3.97
N GLU A 39 -29.01 13.68 5.21
CA GLU A 39 -30.10 13.77 6.19
C GLU A 39 -30.41 15.23 6.57
N CYS A 40 -29.38 16.04 6.81
CA CYS A 40 -29.57 17.45 7.15
C CYS A 40 -30.05 18.30 5.96
N GLN A 41 -29.62 17.98 4.74
CA GLN A 41 -29.99 18.72 3.53
C GLN A 41 -31.50 18.78 3.31
N ALA A 42 -32.25 17.74 3.70
CA ALA A 42 -33.71 17.71 3.58
C ALA A 42 -34.40 18.86 4.33
N SER A 43 -33.74 19.44 5.34
CA SER A 43 -34.29 20.50 6.19
C SER A 43 -33.68 21.88 5.92
N TRP A 44 -32.68 21.98 5.04
CA TRP A 44 -32.00 23.24 4.77
C TRP A 44 -32.65 24.00 3.62
N VAL A 45 -32.87 25.30 3.82
CA VAL A 45 -33.47 26.20 2.82
C VAL A 45 -32.61 27.44 2.66
N GLY A 46 -32.59 27.99 1.43
CA GLY A 46 -31.87 29.21 1.11
C GLY A 46 -30.35 29.02 0.88
N GLN A 47 -29.61 30.14 0.86
CA GLN A 47 -28.20 30.17 0.48
C GLN A 47 -27.27 29.31 1.37
N GLY A 48 -27.63 29.13 2.65
CA GLY A 48 -26.89 28.25 3.57
C GLY A 48 -26.90 26.79 3.14
N ALA A 49 -28.01 26.30 2.57
CA ALA A 49 -28.12 24.93 2.08
C ALA A 49 -27.13 24.65 0.92
N ALA A 50 -27.01 25.60 0.00
CA ALA A 50 -26.10 25.51 -1.14
C ALA A 50 -24.63 25.55 -0.71
N ALA A 51 -24.28 26.38 0.27
CA ALA A 51 -22.92 26.45 0.80
C ALA A 51 -22.50 25.12 1.43
N VAL A 52 -23.35 24.50 2.25
CA VAL A 52 -23.00 23.21 2.86
C VAL A 52 -22.95 22.09 1.82
N ALA A 53 -23.85 22.09 0.82
CA ALA A 53 -23.78 21.15 -0.29
C ALA A 53 -22.42 21.19 -1.00
N GLN A 54 -21.89 22.39 -1.26
CA GLN A 54 -20.57 22.57 -1.87
C GLN A 54 -19.44 22.04 -1.00
N VAL A 55 -19.49 22.29 0.32
CA VAL A 55 -18.48 21.78 1.27
C VAL A 55 -18.48 20.25 1.27
N ILE A 56 -19.65 19.60 1.22
CA ILE A 56 -19.74 18.13 1.19
C ILE A 56 -19.21 17.55 -0.11
N VAL A 57 -19.48 18.19 -1.25
CA VAL A 57 -18.89 17.79 -2.53
C VAL A 57 -17.36 17.88 -2.47
N GLN A 58 -16.81 19.00 -2.00
CA GLN A 58 -15.36 19.18 -1.85
C GLN A 58 -14.76 18.14 -0.89
N PHE A 59 -15.41 17.89 0.26
CA PHE A 59 -15.00 16.86 1.20
C PHE A 59 -14.90 15.47 0.54
N MET A 60 -15.90 15.10 -0.25
CA MET A 60 -15.91 13.82 -0.96
C MET A 60 -14.84 13.72 -2.06
N GLU A 61 -14.51 14.84 -2.71
CA GLU A 61 -13.41 14.92 -3.69
C GLU A 61 -12.03 14.76 -3.02
N GLU A 62 -11.80 15.47 -1.91
CA GLU A 62 -10.55 15.35 -1.16
C GLU A 62 -10.40 13.95 -0.54
N HIS A 63 -11.49 13.36 -0.04
CA HIS A 63 -11.50 11.97 0.41
C HIS A 63 -11.11 11.01 -0.71
N ARG A 64 -11.62 11.19 -1.93
CA ARG A 64 -11.21 10.39 -3.09
C ARG A 64 -9.72 10.50 -3.40
N ARG A 65 -9.13 11.68 -3.24
CA ARG A 65 -7.67 11.88 -3.43
C ARG A 65 -6.87 11.16 -2.36
N ILE A 66 -7.31 11.21 -1.10
CA ILE A 66 -6.71 10.47 0.01
C ILE A 66 -6.80 8.97 -0.22
N ASP A 67 -7.97 8.46 -0.63
CA ASP A 67 -8.18 7.04 -0.96
C ASP A 67 -7.19 6.54 -2.01
N GLN A 68 -7.01 7.31 -3.09
CA GLN A 68 -6.05 6.99 -4.15
C GLN A 68 -4.60 7.07 -3.68
N ALA A 69 -4.26 8.04 -2.83
CA ALA A 69 -2.91 8.15 -2.28
C ALA A 69 -2.57 6.96 -1.37
N LEU A 70 -3.50 6.54 -0.52
CA LEU A 70 -3.34 5.38 0.36
C LEU A 70 -3.24 4.07 -0.44
N LEU A 71 -4.07 3.92 -1.48
CA LEU A 71 -3.96 2.76 -2.39
C LEU A 71 -2.56 2.68 -3.03
N LYS A 72 -2.08 3.78 -3.60
CA LYS A 72 -0.73 3.83 -4.21
C LYS A 72 0.38 3.54 -3.20
N LEU A 73 0.23 3.98 -1.96
CA LEU A 73 1.17 3.69 -0.90
C LEU A 73 1.21 2.19 -0.57
N SER A 74 0.04 1.57 -0.39
CA SER A 74 -0.09 0.12 -0.15
C SER A 74 0.52 -0.70 -1.29
N ASP A 75 0.20 -0.35 -2.54
CA ASP A 75 0.76 -1.00 -3.73
C ASP A 75 2.28 -0.82 -3.81
N GLY A 76 2.79 0.37 -3.50
CA GLY A 76 4.22 0.67 -3.48
C GLY A 76 4.98 -0.14 -2.42
N LEU A 77 4.39 -0.32 -1.23
CA LEU A 77 4.96 -1.16 -0.17
C LEU A 77 5.04 -2.63 -0.60
N ARG A 78 3.96 -3.19 -1.15
CA ARG A 78 3.94 -4.58 -1.66
C ARG A 78 4.90 -4.79 -2.83
N SER A 79 4.95 -3.83 -3.76
CA SER A 79 5.89 -3.87 -4.89
C SER A 79 7.33 -3.87 -4.39
N THR A 80 7.64 -3.08 -3.37
CA THR A 80 8.99 -3.04 -2.77
C THR A 80 9.34 -4.36 -2.09
N GLY A 81 8.41 -4.95 -1.32
CA GLY A 81 8.62 -6.26 -0.70
C GLY A 81 8.84 -7.39 -1.72
N THR A 82 8.12 -7.34 -2.84
CA THR A 82 8.30 -8.28 -3.97
C THR A 82 9.68 -8.12 -4.58
N ALA A 83 10.09 -6.88 -4.89
CA ALA A 83 11.41 -6.60 -5.48
C ALA A 83 12.56 -7.05 -4.56
N LEU A 84 12.42 -6.85 -3.25
CA LEU A 84 13.41 -7.30 -2.26
C LEU A 84 13.54 -8.83 -2.25
N THR A 85 12.41 -9.54 -2.27
CA THR A 85 12.37 -11.01 -2.32
C THR A 85 12.98 -11.55 -3.62
N SER A 86 12.69 -10.91 -4.76
CA SER A 86 13.27 -11.27 -6.06
C SER A 86 14.79 -11.07 -6.08
N ALA A 87 15.28 -9.92 -5.59
CA ALA A 87 16.71 -9.64 -5.54
C ALA A 87 17.48 -10.66 -4.69
N ASP A 88 16.93 -11.08 -3.55
CA ASP A 88 17.56 -12.13 -2.71
C ASP A 88 17.59 -13.49 -3.41
N SER A 89 16.52 -13.87 -4.12
CA SER A 89 16.48 -15.10 -4.91
C SER A 89 17.54 -15.13 -6.02
N GLU A 90 17.73 -14.01 -6.71
CA GLU A 90 18.75 -13.86 -7.75
C GLU A 90 20.16 -13.98 -7.19
N VAL A 91 20.45 -13.29 -6.07
CA VAL A 91 21.75 -13.39 -5.37
C VAL A 91 22.01 -14.80 -4.87
N ALA A 92 21.03 -15.46 -4.25
CA ALA A 92 21.16 -16.83 -3.78
C ALA A 92 21.44 -17.82 -4.93
N THR A 93 20.78 -17.62 -6.08
CA THR A 93 21.00 -18.44 -7.28
C THR A 93 22.40 -18.21 -7.87
N GLY A 94 22.84 -16.95 -7.98
CA GLY A 94 24.18 -16.60 -8.45
C GLY A 94 25.28 -17.17 -7.56
N ALA A 95 25.14 -17.05 -6.24
CA ALA A 95 26.08 -17.61 -5.27
C ALA A 95 26.19 -19.15 -5.37
N ARG A 96 25.07 -19.86 -5.58
CA ARG A 96 25.08 -21.32 -5.81
C ARG A 96 25.80 -21.68 -7.10
N ARG A 97 25.59 -20.93 -8.19
CA ARG A 97 26.28 -21.15 -9.46
C ARG A 97 27.78 -21.00 -9.31
N LEU A 98 28.24 -19.88 -8.74
CA LEU A 98 29.67 -19.65 -8.48
C LEU A 98 30.28 -20.71 -7.57
N GLY A 99 29.58 -21.12 -6.52
CA GLY A 99 30.03 -22.21 -5.64
C GLY A 99 30.17 -23.55 -6.36
N SER A 100 29.22 -23.88 -7.25
CA SER A 100 29.26 -25.11 -8.05
C SER A 100 30.33 -25.09 -9.13
N GLU A 101 30.57 -23.93 -9.75
CA GLU A 101 31.62 -23.70 -10.75
C GLU A 101 33.01 -23.77 -10.11
N ALA A 102 33.19 -23.13 -8.94
CA ALA A 102 34.43 -23.21 -8.17
C ALA A 102 34.72 -24.67 -7.76
N ALA A 103 33.73 -25.38 -7.19
CA ALA A 103 33.89 -26.78 -6.80
C ALA A 103 34.23 -27.71 -7.98
N SER A 104 33.68 -27.44 -9.17
CA SER A 104 34.00 -28.19 -10.39
C SER A 104 35.41 -27.92 -10.89
N ASN A 105 35.89 -26.68 -10.79
CA ASN A 105 37.26 -26.32 -11.16
C ASN A 105 38.30 -26.92 -10.23
N TYR A 106 38.05 -26.95 -8.91
CA TYR A 106 38.97 -27.60 -7.97
C TYR A 106 39.03 -29.13 -8.12
N ARG A 107 37.96 -29.76 -8.61
CA ARG A 107 37.90 -31.21 -8.86
C ARG A 107 38.68 -31.65 -10.11
N ASN A 108 38.99 -30.71 -11.01
CA ASN A 108 39.72 -30.95 -12.27
C ASN A 108 41.18 -30.50 -12.22
N LEU A 109 41.72 -30.16 -11.04
CA LEU A 109 43.15 -29.92 -10.88
C LEU A 109 43.89 -31.27 -10.74
N PRO A 110 44.96 -31.51 -11.52
CA PRO A 110 45.73 -32.76 -11.49
C PRO A 110 46.51 -32.97 -10.19
#